data_AF-A0A397AQW8-F1
#
_entry.id   AF-A0A397AQW8-F1
#
_cell.length_a   1.000
_cell.length_b   1.000
_cell.length_c   1.000
_cell.angle_alpha   90.00
_cell.angle_beta   90.00
_cell.angle_gamma   90.00
#
_symmetry.space_group_name_H-M   'P 1'
#
loop_
_entity.id
_entity.type
_entity.pdbx_description
1 polymer ?
#
loop_
_entity_poly.entity_id
_entity_poly.type
_entity_poly.pdbx_seq_one_letter_code
_entity_poly.pdbx_strand_id
1 'polypeptide(L)'
;MSWEMYSSNTTFQAASCKTIIANLRELASAEDKHAKTYQKIQEALQAISYMYNWHSAMLQNASETAAIKRRFASSLVSNVVLPLQDHVHNYRNQTRQVFYEMRSSYEVLATRERYIKACKAAEAAIRARNTAMDKLNDLELQAKKATPSSQLPPLALLEAKKNVQGLDGLNQRIKATLDESVAAKEVYIQSDMTCRSDRSRHQNLIAEMLLKAALESIAHFSDDFKAPDGVLTFITEQMTNDAETLAKLSD
;
A
#
# COMPACT_ATOMS: atom_id res chain seq x y z
N MET A 1 16.80 -10.91 8.51
CA MET A 1 16.21 -9.70 9.12
C MET A 1 14.71 -9.93 9.24
N SER A 2 14.13 -9.94 10.45
CA SER A 2 12.73 -10.36 10.68
C SER A 2 11.72 -9.26 10.29
N TRP A 3 10.48 -9.66 9.99
CA TRP A 3 9.40 -8.76 9.59
C TRP A 3 9.01 -7.76 10.70
N GLU A 4 9.09 -8.19 11.95
CA GLU A 4 8.91 -7.34 13.15
C GLU A 4 9.96 -6.22 13.22
N MET A 5 11.19 -6.50 12.76
CA MET A 5 12.26 -5.51 12.65
C MET A 5 11.93 -4.43 11.61
N TYR A 6 11.37 -4.81 10.46
CA TYR A 6 10.94 -3.86 9.42
C TYR A 6 9.76 -2.98 9.89
N SER A 7 8.77 -3.56 10.57
CA SER A 7 7.62 -2.82 11.14
C SER A 7 8.05 -1.86 12.26
N SER A 8 9.00 -2.27 13.09
CA SER A 8 9.50 -1.42 14.20
C SER A 8 10.36 -0.28 13.67
N ASN A 9 11.19 -0.55 12.65
CA ASN A 9 12.03 0.48 12.03
C ASN A 9 11.21 1.54 11.26
N THR A 10 10.20 1.10 10.50
CA THR A 10 9.30 1.99 9.75
C THR A 10 8.51 2.93 10.67
N THR A 11 8.00 2.43 11.80
CA THR A 11 7.28 3.25 12.79
C THR A 11 8.20 4.25 13.49
N PHE A 12 9.43 3.83 13.83
CA PHE A 12 10.45 4.70 14.41
C PHE A 12 10.84 5.84 13.45
N GLN A 13 11.15 5.53 12.19
CA GLN A 13 11.50 6.53 11.17
C GLN A 13 10.38 7.57 10.97
N ALA A 14 9.11 7.12 10.90
CA ALA A 14 7.96 8.01 10.76
C ALA A 14 7.71 8.89 12.00
N ALA A 15 8.16 8.48 13.20
CA ALA A 15 8.14 9.29 14.40
C ALA A 15 9.26 10.33 14.38
N SER A 16 10.48 9.93 14.00
CA SER A 16 11.62 10.84 13.84
C SER A 16 11.34 11.96 12.83
N CYS A 17 10.76 11.64 11.67
CA CYS A 17 10.38 12.68 10.70
C CYS A 17 9.31 13.64 11.24
N LYS A 18 8.36 13.17 12.05
CA LYS A 18 7.37 14.04 12.71
C LYS A 18 8.04 15.03 13.65
N THR A 19 9.00 14.56 14.45
CA THR A 19 9.79 15.43 15.35
C THR A 19 10.58 16.47 14.56
N ILE A 20 11.24 16.05 13.48
CA ILE A 20 11.96 16.98 12.58
C ILE A 20 11.01 18.03 12.00
N ILE A 21 9.85 17.62 11.47
CA ILE A 21 8.82 18.54 10.95
C ILE A 21 8.40 19.57 12.01
N ALA A 22 8.15 19.14 13.25
CA ALA A 22 7.76 20.03 14.34
C ALA A 22 8.86 21.07 14.63
N ASN A 23 10.11 20.61 14.78
CA ASN A 23 11.25 21.48 15.05
C ASN A 23 11.50 22.49 13.90
N LEU A 24 11.36 22.05 12.64
CA LEU A 24 11.51 22.94 11.47
C LEU A 24 10.40 24.00 11.40
N ARG A 25 9.17 23.66 11.80
CA ARG A 25 8.07 24.63 11.91
C ARG A 25 8.32 25.65 13.02
N GLU A 26 8.83 25.21 14.16
CA GLU A 26 9.23 26.10 15.25
C GLU A 26 10.34 27.05 14.83
N LEU A 27 11.36 26.53 14.12
CA LEU A 27 12.44 27.35 13.57
C LEU A 27 11.92 28.38 12.56
N ALA A 28 11.05 27.99 11.64
CA ALA A 28 10.41 28.93 10.70
C ALA A 28 9.61 30.01 11.43
N SER A 29 8.87 29.64 12.48
CA SER A 29 8.11 30.58 13.31
C SER A 29 9.02 31.56 14.06
N ALA A 30 10.14 31.08 14.60
CA ALA A 30 11.13 31.94 15.26
C ALA A 30 11.72 32.96 14.28
N GLU A 31 12.05 32.54 13.05
CA GLU A 31 12.60 33.44 12.04
C GLU A 31 11.58 34.46 11.50
N ASP A 32 10.30 34.08 11.39
CA ASP A 32 9.24 35.04 11.07
C ASP A 32 9.02 36.07 12.21
N LYS A 33 9.15 35.63 13.47
CA LYS A 33 9.14 36.56 14.62
C LYS A 33 10.33 37.52 14.58
N HIS A 34 11.53 37.04 14.26
CA HIS A 34 12.69 37.90 14.05
C HIS A 34 12.45 38.91 12.93
N ALA A 35 11.92 38.47 11.78
CA ALA A 35 11.58 39.35 10.66
C ALA A 35 10.62 40.48 11.08
N LYS A 36 9.59 40.15 11.88
CA LYS A 36 8.63 41.13 12.43
C LYS A 36 9.31 42.13 13.38
N THR A 37 10.27 41.69 14.19
CA THR A 37 11.03 42.60 15.06
C THR A 37 11.87 43.58 14.25
N TYR A 38 12.58 43.11 13.22
CA TYR A 38 13.34 44.00 12.32
C TYR A 38 12.44 44.97 11.57
N GLN A 39 11.26 44.54 11.14
CA GLN A 39 10.27 45.43 10.53
C GLN A 39 9.80 46.53 11.49
N LYS A 40 9.55 46.22 12.77
CA LYS A 40 9.21 47.24 13.78
C LYS A 40 10.35 48.23 14.01
N ILE A 41 11.61 47.77 13.98
CA ILE A 41 12.79 48.63 14.07
C ILE A 41 12.85 49.57 12.86
N GLN A 42 12.60 49.05 11.65
CA GLN A 42 12.54 49.85 10.44
C GLN A 42 11.45 50.93 10.51
N GLU A 43 10.24 50.57 10.95
CA GLU A 43 9.12 51.51 11.14
C GLU A 43 9.46 52.60 12.17
N ALA A 44 10.13 52.23 13.27
CA ALA A 44 10.60 53.18 14.28
C ALA A 44 11.68 54.12 13.73
N LEU A 45 12.63 53.61 12.94
CA LEU A 45 13.66 54.43 12.29
C LEU A 45 13.05 55.42 11.28
N GLN A 46 12.03 55.01 10.53
CA GLN A 46 11.31 55.88 9.58
C GLN A 46 10.60 57.06 10.26
N ALA A 47 10.20 56.92 11.53
CA ALA A 47 9.54 57.97 12.29
C ALA A 47 10.49 59.09 12.78
N ILE A 48 11.80 58.93 12.62
CA ILE A 48 12.82 59.87 13.09
C ILE A 48 13.19 60.85 11.95
N SER A 49 13.08 62.16 12.21
CA SER A 49 13.03 63.23 11.20
C SER A 49 14.38 63.86 10.81
N TYR A 50 15.47 63.56 11.53
CA TYR A 50 16.78 64.17 11.29
C TYR A 50 17.87 63.13 11.51
N MET A 51 18.64 62.73 10.48
CA MET A 51 19.88 61.98 10.73
C MET A 51 20.86 61.83 9.56
N TYR A 52 22.12 61.68 9.97
CA TYR A 52 23.35 61.40 9.21
C TYR A 52 23.33 60.03 8.50
N ASN A 53 24.38 59.75 7.71
CA ASN A 53 24.62 58.50 6.95
C ASN A 53 24.32 57.18 7.69
N TRP A 54 24.47 57.12 9.00
CA TRP A 54 24.19 55.91 9.79
C TRP A 54 22.70 55.51 9.78
N HIS A 55 21.77 56.47 9.66
CA HIS A 55 20.33 56.19 9.70
C HIS A 55 19.88 55.45 8.44
N SER A 56 20.30 55.91 7.26
CA SER A 56 20.06 55.21 5.99
C SER A 56 20.63 53.80 6.02
N ALA A 57 21.82 53.61 6.58
CA ALA A 57 22.44 52.29 6.70
C ALA A 57 21.66 51.37 7.65
N MET A 58 21.18 51.88 8.80
CA MET A 58 20.35 51.10 9.73
C MET A 58 18.99 50.74 9.14
N LEU A 59 18.37 51.67 8.40
CA LEU A 59 17.07 51.47 7.76
C LEU A 59 17.15 50.42 6.66
N GLN A 60 18.22 50.47 5.85
CA GLN A 60 18.51 49.45 4.85
C GLN A 60 18.77 48.08 5.49
N ASN A 61 19.65 48.00 6.51
CA ASN A 61 19.95 46.75 7.21
C ASN A 61 18.69 46.12 7.84
N ALA A 62 17.85 46.93 8.51
CA ALA A 62 16.61 46.43 9.11
C ALA A 62 15.64 45.87 8.04
N SER A 63 15.48 46.58 6.92
CA SER A 63 14.65 46.15 5.79
C SER A 63 15.18 44.85 5.15
N GLU A 64 16.47 44.79 4.85
CA GLU A 64 17.11 43.63 4.23
C GLU A 64 17.06 42.41 5.14
N THR A 65 17.38 42.58 6.42
CA THR A 65 17.34 41.48 7.39
C THR A 65 15.92 40.95 7.57
N ALA A 66 14.91 41.82 7.67
CA ALA A 66 13.52 41.41 7.73
C ALA A 66 13.11 40.59 6.48
N ALA A 67 13.52 41.04 5.29
CA ALA A 67 13.24 40.34 4.04
C ALA A 67 13.93 38.97 3.96
N ILE A 68 15.22 38.89 4.32
CA ILE A 68 15.99 37.63 4.34
C ILE A 68 15.35 36.62 5.29
N LYS A 69 15.04 37.03 6.52
CA LYS A 69 14.43 36.13 7.52
C LYS A 69 13.06 35.63 7.10
N ARG A 70 12.22 36.49 6.51
CA ARG A 70 10.90 36.09 5.99
C ARG A 70 11.00 35.13 4.81
N ARG A 71 11.94 35.36 3.88
CA ARG A 71 12.23 34.44 2.77
C ARG A 71 12.72 33.09 3.28
N PHE A 72 13.63 33.08 4.26
CA PHE A 72 14.11 31.86 4.88
C PHE A 72 12.99 31.07 5.55
N ALA A 73 12.16 31.71 6.38
CA ALA A 73 11.03 31.06 7.04
C ALA A 73 10.04 30.48 6.02
N SER A 74 9.73 31.22 4.96
CA SER A 74 8.82 30.77 3.89
C SER A 74 9.41 29.57 3.13
N SER A 75 10.69 29.66 2.73
CA SER A 75 11.42 28.58 2.04
C SER A 75 11.50 27.32 2.88
N LEU A 76 11.79 27.45 4.18
CA LEU A 76 11.85 26.32 5.11
C LEU A 76 10.51 25.58 5.17
N VAL A 77 9.40 26.32 5.20
CA VAL A 77 8.06 25.71 5.21
C VAL A 77 7.73 25.08 3.85
N SER A 78 7.88 25.84 2.76
CA SER A 78 7.44 25.40 1.43
C SER A 78 8.29 24.28 0.85
N ASN A 79 9.60 24.34 1.05
CA ASN A 79 10.56 23.48 0.33
C ASN A 79 11.09 22.33 1.18
N VAL A 80 10.90 22.37 2.50
CA VAL A 80 11.39 21.32 3.41
C VAL A 80 10.25 20.70 4.20
N VAL A 81 9.49 21.51 4.94
CA VAL A 81 8.43 21.00 5.84
C VAL A 81 7.30 20.34 5.05
N LEU A 82 6.75 21.00 4.04
CA LEU A 82 5.63 20.45 3.26
C LEU A 82 6.05 19.17 2.49
N PRO A 83 7.17 19.13 1.77
CA PRO A 83 7.61 17.90 1.09
C PRO A 83 7.90 16.75 2.05
N LEU A 84 8.54 17.01 3.20
CA LEU A 84 8.79 15.98 4.20
C LEU A 84 7.48 15.47 4.83
N GLN A 85 6.50 16.35 5.04
CA GLN A 85 5.18 15.97 5.53
C GLN A 85 4.44 15.08 4.54
N ASP A 86 4.46 15.43 3.25
CA ASP A 86 3.91 14.62 2.17
C ASP A 86 4.60 13.25 2.08
N HIS A 87 5.93 13.22 2.16
CA HIS A 87 6.71 11.99 2.18
C HIS A 87 6.28 11.07 3.33
N VAL A 88 6.18 11.60 4.55
CA VAL A 88 5.74 10.82 5.73
C VAL A 88 4.31 10.33 5.57
N HIS A 89 3.43 11.13 4.98
CA HIS A 89 2.04 10.73 4.71
C HIS A 89 1.97 9.57 3.72
N ASN A 90 2.65 9.71 2.58
CA ASN A 90 2.71 8.70 1.53
C ASN A 90 3.33 7.39 2.03
N TYR A 91 4.46 7.49 2.75
CA TYR A 91 5.13 6.35 3.34
C TYR A 91 4.23 5.56 4.29
N ARG A 92 3.45 6.26 5.13
CA ARG A 92 2.46 5.62 6.01
C ARG A 92 1.34 4.93 5.24
N ASN A 93 0.83 5.56 4.19
CA ASN A 93 -0.23 4.98 3.38
C ASN A 93 0.26 3.72 2.65
N GLN A 94 1.46 3.76 2.07
CA GLN A 94 2.10 2.57 1.48
C GLN A 94 2.27 1.46 2.50
N THR A 95 2.81 1.79 3.67
CA THR A 95 3.05 0.80 4.73
C THR A 95 1.73 0.13 5.15
N ARG A 96 0.66 0.91 5.38
CA ARG A 96 -0.69 0.38 5.66
C ARG A 96 -1.18 -0.52 4.54
N GLN A 97 -0.94 -0.15 3.29
CA GLN A 97 -1.39 -0.92 2.16
C GLN A 97 -0.72 -2.28 2.06
N VAL A 98 0.60 -2.34 2.28
CA VAL A 98 1.34 -3.61 2.39
C VAL A 98 0.76 -4.49 3.50
N PHE A 99 0.40 -3.91 4.65
CA PHE A 99 -0.25 -4.67 5.73
C PHE A 99 -1.59 -5.27 5.33
N TYR A 100 -2.43 -4.52 4.60
CA TYR A 100 -3.71 -5.03 4.10
C TYR A 100 -3.50 -6.19 3.14
N GLU A 101 -2.62 -6.04 2.15
CA GLU A 101 -2.31 -7.09 1.17
C GLU A 101 -1.75 -8.36 1.82
N MET A 102 -0.85 -8.20 2.80
CA MET A 102 -0.26 -9.33 3.50
C MET A 102 -1.33 -10.09 4.28
N ARG A 103 -2.17 -9.37 5.04
CA ARG A 103 -3.28 -9.97 5.79
C ARG A 103 -4.28 -10.66 4.87
N SER A 104 -4.71 -10.01 3.80
CA SER A 104 -5.65 -10.59 2.84
C SER A 104 -5.07 -11.83 2.15
N SER A 105 -3.77 -11.83 1.85
CA SER A 105 -3.08 -12.99 1.27
C SER A 105 -3.09 -14.20 2.22
N TYR A 106 -2.82 -13.99 3.51
CA TYR A 106 -2.92 -15.07 4.51
C TYR A 106 -4.36 -15.58 4.68
N GLU A 107 -5.35 -14.69 4.66
CA GLU A 107 -6.77 -15.06 4.74
C GLU A 107 -7.17 -15.95 3.55
N VAL A 108 -6.72 -15.62 2.34
CA VAL A 108 -6.93 -16.43 1.13
C VAL A 108 -6.31 -17.82 1.29
N LEU A 109 -5.09 -17.92 1.80
CA LEU A 109 -4.44 -19.21 2.04
C LEU A 109 -5.21 -20.06 3.06
N ALA A 110 -5.63 -19.46 4.18
CA ALA A 110 -6.36 -20.16 5.22
C ALA A 110 -7.75 -20.64 4.75
N THR A 111 -8.49 -19.79 4.04
CA THR A 111 -9.81 -20.11 3.51
C THR A 111 -9.74 -21.13 2.37
N ARG A 112 -8.71 -21.05 1.51
CA ARG A 112 -8.43 -22.07 0.49
C ARG A 112 -8.17 -23.44 1.12
N GLU A 113 -7.36 -23.50 2.18
CA GLU A 113 -7.08 -24.76 2.88
C GLU A 113 -8.36 -25.37 3.48
N ARG A 114 -9.22 -24.55 4.10
CA ARG A 114 -10.53 -25.00 4.61
C ARG A 114 -11.42 -25.55 3.50
N TYR A 115 -11.52 -24.84 2.38
CA TYR A 115 -12.27 -25.29 1.21
C TYR A 115 -11.75 -26.65 0.68
N ILE A 116 -10.43 -26.81 0.53
CA ILE A 116 -9.83 -28.09 0.10
C ILE A 116 -10.16 -29.22 1.08
N LYS A 117 -10.11 -28.98 2.39
CA LYS A 117 -10.46 -29.97 3.41
C LYS A 117 -11.94 -30.38 3.30
N ALA A 118 -12.84 -29.42 3.12
CA ALA A 118 -14.28 -29.69 2.95
C ALA A 118 -14.56 -30.51 1.68
N CYS A 119 -13.90 -30.19 0.55
CA CYS A 119 -13.99 -30.99 -0.67
C CYS A 119 -13.51 -32.43 -0.47
N LYS A 120 -12.36 -32.61 0.19
CA LYS A 120 -11.83 -33.95 0.50
C LYS A 120 -12.78 -34.75 1.40
N ALA A 121 -13.45 -34.09 2.36
CA ALA A 121 -14.45 -34.72 3.21
C ALA A 121 -15.68 -35.16 2.41
N ALA A 122 -16.16 -34.32 1.48
CA ALA A 122 -17.27 -34.67 0.58
C ALA A 122 -16.90 -35.85 -0.35
N GLU A 123 -15.72 -35.82 -0.95
CA GLU A 123 -15.20 -36.93 -1.77
C GLU A 123 -15.06 -38.24 -0.97
N ALA A 124 -14.62 -38.15 0.29
CA ALA A 124 -14.53 -39.31 1.18
C ALA A 124 -15.92 -39.86 1.53
N ALA A 125 -16.91 -39.00 1.76
CA ALA A 125 -18.29 -39.41 2.03
C ALA A 125 -18.93 -40.11 0.81
N ILE A 126 -18.70 -39.57 -0.40
CA ILE A 126 -19.15 -40.19 -1.66
C ILE A 126 -18.50 -41.56 -1.85
N ARG A 127 -17.18 -41.66 -1.66
CA ARG A 127 -16.45 -42.93 -1.74
C ARG A 127 -16.99 -43.96 -0.74
N ALA A 128 -17.20 -43.56 0.51
CA ALA A 128 -17.76 -44.45 1.53
C ALA A 128 -19.15 -44.97 1.15
N ARG A 129 -20.01 -44.12 0.57
CA ARG A 129 -21.33 -44.53 0.07
C ARG A 129 -21.22 -45.50 -1.10
N ASN A 130 -20.33 -45.25 -2.05
CA ASN A 130 -20.14 -46.13 -3.20
C ASN A 130 -19.61 -47.50 -2.75
N THR A 131 -18.58 -47.53 -1.88
CA THR A 131 -18.08 -48.80 -1.32
C THR A 131 -19.14 -49.57 -0.53
N ALA A 132 -19.99 -48.86 0.22
CA ALA A 132 -21.11 -49.50 0.93
C ALA A 132 -22.14 -50.09 -0.04
N MET A 133 -22.44 -49.38 -1.14
CA MET A 133 -23.34 -49.83 -2.20
C MET A 133 -22.77 -51.06 -2.94
N ASP A 134 -21.48 -51.05 -3.29
CA ASP A 134 -20.80 -52.16 -3.97
C ASP A 134 -20.80 -53.42 -3.10
N LYS A 135 -20.45 -53.29 -1.81
CA LYS A 135 -20.53 -54.41 -0.86
C LYS A 135 -21.94 -54.99 -0.74
N LEU A 136 -22.96 -54.14 -0.73
CA LEU A 136 -24.36 -54.58 -0.65
C LEU A 136 -24.78 -55.35 -1.91
N ASN A 137 -24.34 -54.90 -3.10
CA ASN A 137 -24.61 -55.55 -4.37
C ASN A 137 -23.88 -56.91 -4.49
N ASP A 138 -22.62 -56.97 -4.08
CA ASP A 138 -21.74 -58.15 -4.27
C ASP A 138 -21.92 -59.22 -3.18
N LEU A 139 -22.07 -58.85 -1.90
CA LEU A 139 -22.09 -59.80 -0.78
C LEU A 139 -23.49 -60.35 -0.43
N GLU A 140 -24.56 -59.59 -0.68
CA GLU A 140 -25.91 -59.96 -0.20
C GLU A 140 -26.90 -60.33 -1.32
N LEU A 141 -26.77 -59.73 -2.51
CA LEU A 141 -27.73 -59.88 -3.62
C LEU A 141 -27.32 -60.92 -4.66
N GLN A 142 -26.06 -60.93 -5.11
CA GLN A 142 -25.59 -61.92 -6.10
C GLN A 142 -25.59 -63.35 -5.54
N ALA A 143 -25.07 -63.56 -4.33
CA ALA A 143 -25.04 -64.88 -3.68
C ALA A 143 -26.44 -65.48 -3.46
N LYS A 144 -27.45 -64.65 -3.17
CA LYS A 144 -28.84 -65.11 -3.00
C LYS A 144 -29.59 -65.33 -4.31
N LYS A 145 -29.26 -64.63 -5.39
CA LYS A 145 -29.76 -64.94 -6.74
C LYS A 145 -29.22 -66.29 -7.26
N ALA A 146 -28.00 -66.65 -6.87
CA ALA A 146 -27.38 -67.91 -7.25
C ALA A 146 -27.92 -69.13 -6.46
N THR A 147 -28.42 -68.94 -5.23
CA THR A 147 -28.90 -70.06 -4.38
C THR A 147 -30.19 -69.67 -3.61
N PRO A 148 -31.39 -69.93 -4.14
CA PRO A 148 -32.65 -69.67 -3.44
C PRO A 148 -32.85 -70.70 -2.32
N SER A 149 -32.82 -70.29 -1.06
CA SER A 149 -33.06 -71.16 0.10
C SER A 149 -34.23 -70.64 0.95
N SER A 150 -35.06 -71.56 1.43
CA SER A 150 -36.28 -71.32 2.23
C SER A 150 -36.02 -70.85 3.67
N GLN A 151 -34.76 -70.92 4.15
CA GLN A 151 -34.42 -70.68 5.56
C GLN A 151 -33.87 -69.26 5.87
N LEU A 152 -33.78 -68.38 4.87
CA LEU A 152 -33.19 -67.04 5.01
C LEU A 152 -34.24 -65.94 4.81
N PRO A 153 -34.03 -64.72 5.37
CA PRO A 153 -35.00 -63.63 5.23
C PRO A 153 -35.32 -63.33 3.75
N PRO A 154 -36.61 -63.11 3.41
CA PRO A 154 -37.11 -62.89 2.05
C PRO A 154 -36.29 -61.85 1.27
N LEU A 155 -36.14 -62.04 -0.04
CA LEU A 155 -35.46 -61.09 -0.93
C LEU A 155 -35.99 -59.66 -0.77
N ALA A 156 -37.31 -59.53 -0.59
CA ALA A 156 -38.01 -58.27 -0.34
C ALA A 156 -37.55 -57.55 0.95
N LEU A 157 -37.13 -58.29 1.99
CA LEU A 157 -36.62 -57.71 3.25
C LEU A 157 -35.18 -57.20 3.11
N LEU A 158 -34.37 -57.79 2.24
CA LEU A 158 -33.04 -57.30 1.90
C LEU A 158 -33.10 -56.09 0.95
N GLU A 159 -34.01 -56.13 -0.03
CA GLU A 159 -34.34 -54.97 -0.86
C GLU A 159 -34.95 -53.81 -0.03
N ALA A 160 -35.70 -54.12 1.04
CA ALA A 160 -36.13 -53.12 2.01
C ALA A 160 -34.98 -52.60 2.88
N LYS A 161 -34.03 -53.45 3.30
CA LYS A 161 -32.81 -53.04 4.03
C LYS A 161 -31.88 -52.14 3.22
N LYS A 162 -31.84 -52.33 1.89
CA LYS A 162 -31.17 -51.42 0.94
C LYS A 162 -31.69 -49.98 1.05
N ASN A 163 -32.95 -49.79 1.48
CA ASN A 163 -33.64 -48.51 1.37
C ASN A 163 -33.78 -47.68 2.65
N VAL A 164 -33.45 -48.15 3.87
CA VAL A 164 -34.08 -47.51 5.06
C VAL A 164 -33.14 -47.01 6.17
N GLN A 165 -31.88 -47.43 6.31
CA GLN A 165 -31.05 -46.92 7.43
C GLN A 165 -29.57 -46.66 7.14
N GLY A 166 -28.85 -47.55 6.45
CA GLY A 166 -27.41 -47.38 6.20
C GLY A 166 -27.09 -46.36 5.09
N LEU A 167 -27.82 -46.46 3.98
CA LEU A 167 -27.66 -45.59 2.81
C LEU A 167 -28.21 -44.18 3.04
N ASP A 168 -29.31 -44.04 3.78
CA ASP A 168 -29.87 -42.74 4.12
C ASP A 168 -28.93 -41.92 5.02
N GLY A 169 -28.30 -42.55 6.02
CA GLY A 169 -27.29 -41.88 6.84
C GLY A 169 -26.06 -41.44 6.03
N LEU A 170 -25.63 -42.26 5.05
CA LEU A 170 -24.53 -41.90 4.16
C LEU A 170 -24.92 -40.78 3.18
N ASN A 171 -26.15 -40.80 2.65
CA ASN A 171 -26.67 -39.75 1.78
C ASN A 171 -26.83 -38.42 2.55
N GLN A 172 -27.30 -38.45 3.80
CA GLN A 172 -27.34 -37.28 4.68
C GLN A 172 -25.92 -36.73 4.95
N ARG A 173 -24.95 -37.62 5.19
CA ARG A 173 -23.55 -37.23 5.38
C ARG A 173 -22.91 -36.62 4.13
N ILE A 174 -23.23 -37.14 2.94
CA ILE A 174 -22.83 -36.54 1.67
C ILE A 174 -23.42 -35.14 1.54
N LYS A 175 -24.72 -34.99 1.81
CA LYS A 175 -25.39 -33.69 1.75
C LYS A 175 -24.71 -32.68 2.70
N ALA A 176 -24.49 -33.06 3.96
CA ALA A 176 -23.87 -32.18 4.94
C ALA A 176 -22.44 -31.75 4.54
N THR A 177 -21.62 -32.69 4.06
CA THR A 177 -20.24 -32.38 3.63
C THR A 177 -20.20 -31.58 2.32
N LEU A 178 -21.18 -31.77 1.43
CA LEU A 178 -21.34 -30.94 0.23
C LEU A 178 -21.76 -29.52 0.59
N ASP A 179 -22.76 -29.35 1.46
CA ASP A 179 -23.21 -28.04 1.96
C ASP A 179 -22.05 -27.28 2.63
N GLU A 180 -21.24 -27.97 3.45
CA GLU A 180 -20.03 -27.42 4.05
C GLU A 180 -18.98 -27.00 2.99
N SER A 181 -18.78 -27.80 1.95
CA SER A 181 -17.87 -27.45 0.85
C SER A 181 -18.33 -26.22 0.06
N VAL A 182 -19.64 -26.07 -0.13
CA VAL A 182 -20.23 -24.90 -0.80
C VAL A 182 -20.07 -23.65 0.07
N ALA A 183 -20.36 -23.74 1.36
CA ALA A 183 -20.14 -22.63 2.30
C ALA A 183 -18.66 -22.23 2.37
N ALA A 184 -17.75 -23.20 2.44
CA ALA A 184 -16.31 -22.94 2.44
C ALA A 184 -15.81 -22.32 1.13
N LYS A 185 -16.39 -22.72 -0.01
CA LYS A 185 -16.10 -22.12 -1.33
C LYS A 185 -16.48 -20.65 -1.37
N GLU A 186 -17.66 -20.30 -0.86
CA GLU A 186 -18.14 -18.92 -0.85
C GLU A 186 -17.21 -18.02 -0.02
N VAL A 187 -16.81 -18.48 1.17
CA VAL A 187 -15.85 -17.76 2.03
C VAL A 187 -14.49 -17.59 1.34
N TYR A 188 -14.01 -18.62 0.63
CA TYR A 188 -12.77 -18.54 -0.15
C TYR A 188 -12.88 -17.55 -1.33
N ILE A 189 -14.00 -17.53 -2.05
CA ILE A 189 -14.22 -16.56 -3.13
C ILE A 189 -14.24 -15.14 -2.58
N GLN A 190 -14.92 -14.90 -1.47
CA GLN A 190 -14.98 -13.58 -0.85
C GLN A 190 -13.61 -13.09 -0.36
N SER A 191 -12.78 -14.00 0.19
CA SER A 191 -11.41 -13.66 0.59
C SER A 191 -10.52 -13.35 -0.62
N ASP A 192 -10.64 -14.12 -1.71
CA ASP A 192 -9.91 -13.87 -2.96
C ASP A 192 -10.28 -12.50 -3.57
N MET A 193 -11.57 -12.18 -3.60
CA MET A 193 -12.06 -10.87 -4.08
C MET A 193 -11.51 -9.71 -3.24
N THR A 194 -11.49 -9.86 -1.91
CA THR A 194 -10.92 -8.85 -1.01
C THR A 194 -9.43 -8.67 -1.27
N CYS A 195 -8.68 -9.77 -1.40
CA CYS A 195 -7.26 -9.73 -1.69
C CYS A 195 -6.93 -9.05 -3.03
N ARG A 196 -7.72 -9.33 -4.08
CA ARG A 196 -7.57 -8.64 -5.38
C ARG A 196 -7.86 -7.15 -5.28
N SER A 197 -8.89 -6.78 -4.53
CA SER A 197 -9.24 -5.38 -4.28
C SER A 197 -8.12 -4.64 -3.55
N ASP A 198 -7.56 -5.23 -2.48
CA ASP A 198 -6.43 -4.65 -1.77
C ASP A 198 -5.19 -4.53 -2.67
N ARG A 199 -4.92 -5.54 -3.51
CA ARG A 199 -3.82 -5.48 -4.48
C ARG A 199 -4.01 -4.36 -5.51
N SER A 200 -5.22 -4.21 -6.03
CA SER A 200 -5.54 -3.14 -6.98
C SER A 200 -5.39 -1.76 -6.33
N ARG A 201 -5.85 -1.59 -5.07
CA ARG A 201 -5.69 -0.33 -4.34
C ARG A 201 -4.22 0.03 -4.14
N HIS A 202 -3.36 -0.95 -3.89
CA HIS A 202 -1.92 -0.71 -3.78
C HIS A 202 -1.27 -0.30 -5.10
N GLN A 203 -1.63 -0.98 -6.18
CA GLN A 203 -1.13 -0.63 -7.51
C GLN A 203 -1.49 0.80 -7.90
N ASN A 204 -2.74 1.22 -7.62
CA ASN A 204 -3.18 2.58 -7.86
C ASN A 204 -2.40 3.60 -7.01
N LEU A 205 -2.18 3.30 -5.72
CA LEU A 205 -1.37 4.16 -4.86
C LEU A 205 0.05 4.34 -5.39
N ILE A 206 0.69 3.26 -5.85
CA ILE A 206 2.04 3.33 -6.45
C ILE A 206 2.01 4.15 -7.73
N ALA A 207 1.02 3.95 -8.61
CA ALA A 207 0.89 4.69 -9.85
C ALA A 207 0.69 6.20 -9.61
N GLU A 208 -0.16 6.59 -8.66
CA GLU A 208 -0.35 7.99 -8.26
C GLU A 208 0.96 8.62 -7.75
N MET A 209 1.73 7.87 -6.94
CA MET A 209 3.01 8.36 -6.43
C MET A 209 4.07 8.52 -7.52
N LEU A 210 4.12 7.59 -8.48
CA LEU A 210 5.03 7.69 -9.64
C LEU A 210 4.65 8.87 -10.53
N LEU A 211 3.34 9.10 -10.75
CA LEU A 211 2.85 10.25 -11.51
C LEU A 211 3.23 11.56 -10.82
N LYS A 212 3.04 11.67 -9.51
CA LYS A 212 3.44 12.85 -8.73
C LYS A 212 4.95 13.11 -8.85
N ALA A 213 5.78 12.08 -8.68
CA ALA A 213 7.23 12.20 -8.82
C ALA A 213 7.66 12.64 -10.24
N ALA A 214 6.98 12.13 -11.27
CA ALA A 214 7.24 12.56 -12.65
C ALA A 214 6.88 14.04 -12.87
N LEU A 215 5.73 14.48 -12.35
CA LEU A 215 5.32 15.89 -12.43
C LEU A 215 6.26 16.83 -11.67
N GLU A 216 6.73 16.42 -10.49
CA GLU A 216 7.74 17.17 -9.71
C GLU A 216 9.07 17.25 -10.46
N SER A 217 9.51 16.15 -11.08
CA SER A 217 10.72 16.15 -11.91
C SER A 217 10.60 17.09 -13.12
N ILE A 218 9.43 17.14 -13.76
CA ILE A 218 9.15 18.08 -14.86
C ILE A 218 9.13 19.53 -14.36
N ALA A 219 8.55 19.78 -13.19
CA ALA A 219 8.51 21.12 -12.60
C ALA A 219 9.92 21.63 -12.28
N HIS A 220 10.79 20.79 -11.70
CA HIS A 220 12.19 21.12 -11.47
C HIS A 220 12.93 21.40 -12.78
N PHE A 221 12.75 20.55 -13.80
CA PHE A 221 13.34 20.77 -15.12
C PHE A 221 12.85 22.08 -15.75
N SER A 222 11.57 22.44 -15.57
CA SER A 222 11.01 23.70 -16.10
C SER A 222 11.47 24.93 -15.34
N ASP A 223 11.75 24.84 -14.04
CA ASP A 223 12.28 25.95 -13.25
C ASP A 223 13.74 26.27 -13.60
N ASP A 224 14.52 25.28 -14.04
CA ASP A 224 15.87 25.49 -14.58
C ASP A 224 15.88 26.40 -15.83
N PHE A 225 14.78 26.42 -16.61
CA PHE A 225 14.62 27.33 -17.76
C PHE A 225 14.08 28.73 -17.40
N LYS A 226 13.60 28.94 -16.16
CA LYS A 226 13.06 30.24 -15.71
C LYS A 226 14.11 31.20 -15.18
N ALA A 227 15.39 30.80 -15.14
CA ALA A 227 16.52 31.71 -14.95
C ALA A 227 17.10 32.06 -16.33
N PRO A 228 16.70 33.19 -16.96
CA PRO A 228 17.19 33.56 -18.29
C PRO A 228 18.71 33.66 -18.34
N ASP A 229 19.31 34.09 -17.22
CA ASP A 229 20.75 34.21 -17.06
C ASP A 229 21.46 32.84 -17.09
N GLY A 230 20.84 31.78 -16.55
CA GLY A 230 21.41 30.44 -16.57
C GLY A 230 21.39 29.81 -17.98
N VAL A 231 20.31 30.03 -18.72
CA VAL A 231 20.17 29.56 -20.11
C VAL A 231 21.10 30.32 -21.04
N LEU A 232 21.21 31.66 -20.88
CA LEU A 232 22.15 32.47 -21.66
C LEU A 232 23.60 32.11 -21.33
N THR A 233 23.94 31.85 -20.07
CA THR A 233 25.28 31.42 -19.67
C THR A 233 25.61 30.05 -20.26
N PHE A 234 24.71 29.07 -20.17
CA PHE A 234 24.90 27.74 -20.76
C PHE A 234 25.06 27.79 -22.29
N ILE A 235 24.21 28.55 -22.99
CA ILE A 235 24.32 28.71 -24.45
C ILE A 235 25.63 29.42 -24.81
N THR A 236 26.03 30.45 -24.06
CA THR A 236 27.28 31.19 -24.30
C THR A 236 28.50 30.32 -24.05
N GLU A 237 28.52 29.54 -22.97
CA GLU A 237 29.60 28.59 -22.66
C GLU A 237 29.68 27.48 -23.72
N GLN A 238 28.54 26.96 -24.17
CA GLN A 238 28.52 25.92 -25.20
C GLN A 238 29.00 26.46 -26.55
N MET A 239 28.55 27.65 -26.96
CA MET A 239 29.02 28.30 -28.19
C MET A 239 30.50 28.66 -28.13
N THR A 240 31.01 29.03 -26.94
CA THR A 240 32.44 29.34 -26.75
C THR A 240 33.30 28.07 -26.84
N ASN A 241 32.86 26.99 -26.21
CA ASN A 241 33.53 25.69 -26.29
C ASN A 241 33.53 25.12 -27.71
N ASP A 242 32.41 25.25 -28.43
CA ASP A 242 32.31 24.80 -29.82
C ASP A 242 33.20 25.66 -30.74
N ALA A 243 33.26 26.97 -30.52
CA ALA A 243 34.16 27.87 -31.27
C ALA A 243 35.64 27.57 -31.01
N GLU A 244 36.03 27.31 -29.76
CA GLU A 244 37.41 26.90 -29.43
C GLU A 244 37.75 25.52 -30.03
N THR A 245 36.79 24.60 -30.05
CA THR A 245 36.98 23.27 -30.62
C THR A 245 37.14 23.35 -32.14
N LEU A 246 36.36 24.20 -32.81
CA LEU A 246 36.50 24.46 -34.24
C LEU A 246 37.80 25.18 -34.58
N ALA A 247 38.27 26.12 -33.76
CA ALA A 247 39.55 26.79 -33.95
C ALA A 247 40.74 25.82 -33.79
N LYS A 248 40.67 24.87 -32.85
CA LYS A 248 41.68 23.81 -32.68
C LYS A 248 41.70 22.78 -33.82
N LEU A 249 40.65 22.74 -34.64
CA LEU A 249 40.54 21.87 -35.81
C LEU A 249 40.89 22.60 -37.12
N SER A 250 41.15 23.91 -37.09
CA SER A 250 41.49 24.72 -38.27
C SER A 250 42.97 25.06 -38.42
N ASP A 251 43.83 24.62 -37.49
CA ASP A 251 45.30 24.59 -37.60
C ASP A 251 45.78 23.16 -37.92
#